data_AF-A0A6J4CXV1-F1
#
_entry.id   AF-A0A6J4CXV1-F1
#
_cell.length_a   1.000
_cell.length_b   1.000
_cell.length_c   1.000
_cell.angle_alpha   90.00
_cell.angle_beta   90.00
_cell.angle_gamma   90.00
#
_symmetry.space_group_name_H-M   'P 1'
#
loop_
_entity.id
_entity.type
_entity.pdbx_description
1 polymer ?
#
loop_
_entity_poly.entity_id
_entity_poly.type
_entity_poly.pdbx_seq_one_letter_code
_entity_poly.pdbx_strand_id
1 'polypeptide(L)'
;MLVTGVFIVRVYAFEALEPVNPSLQQGLVRQANPGISEKCINGQRLFNTFPSILTLMAASVGCAPPDNIKLNPYVQEGLIEQSHQQDKKAYQSFLTASKEGDLFGTALLGTLYLDGKGVPKNIARAETYFNEVLKSHEAKKAMKDYVEFVSLGGTAGTHSKYGSVILATITARLGLAQIYASTNPKKAFKIYKSTLASMQSHALVLYLLLFVSLPFAGVLYVIFSPLVRRTGLRLKSLHANQFDPYIRELIGFALYKIGMAYKEGRGVKVKLKKATEFLKKAVDFGNDKAIEALRSLQ
;
A
#
# COMPACT_ATOMS: atom_id res chain seq x y z
N MET A 1 -25.35 -30.35 -33.27
CA MET A 1 -25.30 -29.02 -33.91
C MET A 1 -25.30 -27.97 -32.80
N LEU A 2 -24.24 -27.14 -32.78
CA LEU A 2 -24.14 -25.88 -32.03
C LEU A 2 -25.28 -24.93 -32.41
N VAL A 3 -25.74 -24.05 -31.50
CA VAL A 3 -25.51 -22.60 -31.58
C VAL A 3 -25.58 -21.97 -30.17
N THR A 4 -24.56 -21.15 -29.91
CA THR A 4 -24.24 -20.28 -28.78
C THR A 4 -25.15 -19.05 -28.64
N GLY A 5 -25.47 -18.66 -27.41
CA GLY A 5 -26.04 -17.34 -27.06
C GLY A 5 -25.10 -16.55 -26.16
N VAL A 6 -24.42 -15.55 -26.72
CA VAL A 6 -23.50 -14.63 -26.04
C VAL A 6 -24.31 -13.58 -25.26
N PHE A 7 -24.16 -13.53 -23.93
CA PHE A 7 -24.66 -12.40 -23.14
C PHE A 7 -23.65 -11.24 -23.20
N ILE A 8 -23.99 -10.24 -24.02
CA ILE A 8 -23.31 -8.94 -24.03
C ILE A 8 -23.84 -8.14 -22.82
N VAL A 9 -23.02 -7.97 -21.78
CA VAL A 9 -23.34 -7.02 -20.70
C VAL A 9 -23.06 -5.60 -21.21
N ARG A 10 -24.13 -4.89 -21.54
CA ARG A 10 -24.15 -3.45 -21.85
C ARG A 10 -23.70 -2.66 -20.62
N VAL A 11 -22.65 -1.86 -20.76
CA VAL A 11 -22.25 -0.86 -19.76
C VAL A 11 -23.19 0.34 -19.89
N TYR A 12 -24.11 0.51 -18.95
CA TYR A 12 -24.97 1.70 -18.88
C TYR A 12 -24.19 2.90 -18.33
N ALA A 13 -24.45 4.07 -18.93
CA ALA A 13 -24.04 5.36 -18.40
C ALA A 13 -24.65 5.55 -17.00
N PHE A 14 -23.81 5.90 -16.02
CA PHE A 14 -24.22 6.05 -14.62
C PHE A 14 -25.11 7.30 -14.44
N GLU A 15 -26.38 7.08 -14.13
CA GLU A 15 -27.26 8.08 -13.50
C GLU A 15 -26.76 8.41 -12.08
N ALA A 16 -27.10 9.61 -11.59
CA ALA A 16 -26.65 10.15 -10.31
C ALA A 16 -26.91 9.15 -9.16
N LEU A 17 -25.83 8.73 -8.49
CA LEU A 17 -25.91 7.74 -7.41
C LEU A 17 -26.45 8.39 -6.12
N GLU A 18 -27.55 7.83 -5.62
CA GLU A 18 -28.05 8.03 -4.25
C GLU A 18 -26.95 7.81 -3.19
N PRO A 19 -27.10 8.37 -1.97
CA PRO A 19 -26.18 8.11 -0.86
C PRO A 19 -25.94 6.60 -0.73
N VAL A 20 -24.67 6.18 -0.78
CA VAL A 20 -24.33 4.76 -0.77
C VAL A 20 -24.77 4.16 0.55
N ASN A 21 -25.82 3.33 0.51
CA ASN A 21 -26.26 2.56 1.65
C ASN A 21 -25.08 1.69 2.15
N PRO A 22 -24.84 1.60 3.48
CA PRO A 22 -23.84 0.74 4.09
C PRO A 22 -23.78 -0.69 3.51
N SER A 23 -24.91 -1.25 3.08
CA SER A 23 -24.99 -2.57 2.42
C SER A 23 -24.37 -2.61 1.02
N LEU A 24 -24.48 -1.53 0.24
CA LEU A 24 -23.83 -1.42 -1.09
C LEU A 24 -22.32 -1.18 -0.95
N GLN A 25 -21.92 -0.35 0.02
CA GLN A 25 -20.52 -0.21 0.44
C GLN A 25 -19.95 -1.56 0.90
N GLN A 26 -20.71 -2.33 1.69
CA GLN A 26 -20.37 -3.70 2.07
C GLN A 26 -20.22 -4.63 0.89
N GLY A 27 -21.12 -4.57 -0.09
CA GLY A 27 -21.03 -5.34 -1.33
C GLY A 27 -19.76 -5.04 -2.12
N LEU A 28 -19.44 -3.75 -2.31
CA LEU A 28 -18.24 -3.31 -3.03
C LEU A 28 -16.96 -3.73 -2.30
N VAL A 29 -16.90 -3.56 -0.97
CA VAL A 29 -15.74 -3.98 -0.17
C VAL A 29 -15.57 -5.50 -0.17
N ARG A 30 -16.65 -6.27 -0.02
CA ARG A 30 -16.61 -7.75 -0.08
C ARG A 30 -16.17 -8.24 -1.46
N GLN A 31 -16.64 -7.60 -2.54
CA GLN A 31 -16.26 -7.93 -3.91
C GLN A 31 -14.80 -7.56 -4.23
N ALA A 32 -14.31 -6.45 -3.67
CA ALA A 32 -12.90 -6.04 -3.79
C ALA A 32 -11.94 -6.92 -2.95
N ASN A 33 -12.45 -7.57 -1.90
CA ASN A 33 -11.65 -8.30 -0.90
C ASN A 33 -12.07 -9.77 -0.70
N PRO A 34 -12.01 -10.62 -1.74
CA PRO A 34 -12.26 -12.05 -1.57
C PRO A 34 -11.15 -12.66 -0.67
N GLY A 35 -11.54 -13.21 0.48
CA GLY A 35 -10.63 -13.88 1.43
C GLY A 35 -10.33 -13.13 2.74
N ILE A 36 -10.88 -11.93 2.94
CA ILE A 36 -10.83 -11.24 4.23
C ILE A 36 -12.02 -11.68 5.12
N SER A 37 -11.77 -11.92 6.42
CA SER A 37 -12.85 -12.19 7.38
C SER A 37 -13.80 -11.00 7.55
N GLU A 38 -15.08 -11.26 7.75
CA GLU A 38 -16.06 -10.20 8.01
C GLU A 38 -15.72 -9.36 9.26
N LYS A 39 -15.08 -10.00 10.25
CA LYS A 39 -14.53 -9.35 11.44
C LYS A 39 -13.45 -8.32 11.12
N CYS A 40 -12.56 -8.61 10.16
CA CYS A 40 -11.57 -7.66 9.66
C CYS A 40 -12.22 -6.45 9.00
N ILE A 41 -13.16 -6.70 8.08
CA ILE A 41 -13.85 -5.64 7.32
C ILE A 41 -14.57 -4.70 8.30
N ASN A 42 -15.19 -5.26 9.33
CA ASN A 42 -15.85 -4.47 10.37
C ASN A 42 -14.86 -3.74 11.28
N GLY A 43 -13.72 -4.36 11.63
CA GLY A 43 -12.63 -3.72 12.36
C GLY A 43 -12.08 -2.50 11.62
N GLN A 44 -11.81 -2.62 10.33
CA GLN A 44 -11.35 -1.52 9.48
C GLN A 44 -12.36 -0.36 9.42
N ARG A 45 -13.66 -0.66 9.39
CA ARG A 45 -14.72 0.37 9.45
C ARG A 45 -14.85 1.06 10.80
N LEU A 46 -14.54 0.39 11.92
CA LEU A 46 -14.55 1.06 13.22
C LEU A 46 -13.54 2.22 13.29
N PHE A 47 -12.49 2.16 12.46
CA PHE A 47 -11.50 3.22 12.29
C PHE A 47 -11.81 4.14 11.09
N ASN A 48 -13.09 4.30 10.70
CA ASN A 48 -13.66 5.08 9.57
C ASN A 48 -13.16 6.52 9.38
N THR A 49 -12.24 6.99 10.19
CA THR A 49 -11.39 8.14 9.94
C THR A 49 -9.92 7.69 9.96
N PHE A 50 -9.34 7.31 8.82
CA PHE A 50 -7.88 7.09 8.71
C PHE A 50 -7.15 8.39 8.30
N PRO A 51 -6.73 9.28 9.21
CA PRO A 51 -5.84 10.38 8.84
C PRO A 51 -4.40 9.89 8.66
N SER A 52 -4.00 8.78 9.29
CA SER A 52 -2.61 8.35 9.36
C SER A 52 -2.38 6.84 9.15
N ILE A 53 -1.15 6.50 8.74
CA ILE A 53 -0.72 5.13 8.46
C ILE A 53 -0.84 4.25 9.71
N LEU A 54 -0.52 4.79 10.90
CA LEU A 54 -0.58 4.07 12.16
C LEU A 54 -1.97 3.48 12.44
N THR A 55 -3.02 4.30 12.27
CA THR A 55 -4.40 3.85 12.49
C THR A 55 -4.81 2.75 11.52
N LEU A 56 -4.35 2.83 10.27
CA LEU A 56 -4.58 1.82 9.23
C LEU A 56 -3.84 0.50 9.53
N MET A 57 -2.64 0.57 10.12
CA MET A 57 -1.94 -0.62 10.60
C MET A 57 -2.58 -1.24 11.84
N ALA A 58 -3.04 -0.43 12.81
CA ALA A 58 -3.71 -0.93 14.01
C ALA A 58 -5.03 -1.63 13.68
N ALA A 59 -5.81 -1.07 12.74
CA ALA A 59 -7.06 -1.65 12.26
C ALA A 59 -6.88 -3.02 11.61
N SER A 60 -5.72 -3.28 10.99
CA SER A 60 -5.43 -4.54 10.31
C SER A 60 -4.96 -5.66 11.23
N VAL A 61 -4.71 -5.41 12.53
CA VAL A 61 -4.36 -6.49 13.46
C VAL A 61 -5.56 -7.36 13.86
N GLY A 62 -6.78 -6.81 13.83
CA GLY A 62 -8.00 -7.60 13.93
C GLY A 62 -8.29 -8.47 12.68
N CYS A 63 -7.48 -8.35 11.63
CA CYS A 63 -7.74 -8.94 10.32
C CYS A 63 -6.99 -10.22 10.00
N ALA A 64 -5.92 -10.54 10.73
CA ALA A 64 -5.02 -11.63 10.35
C ALA A 64 -5.48 -12.96 10.98
N PRO A 65 -5.81 -14.01 10.21
CA PRO A 65 -5.44 -15.35 10.62
C PRO A 65 -3.88 -15.42 10.69
N PRO A 66 -3.30 -16.17 11.64
CA PRO A 66 -1.89 -16.09 12.05
C PRO A 66 -0.80 -16.46 11.02
N ASP A 67 -1.10 -16.64 9.73
CA ASP A 67 -0.25 -17.48 8.87
C ASP A 67 0.66 -16.75 7.85
N ASN A 68 0.42 -15.49 7.47
CA ASN A 68 1.13 -14.91 6.30
C ASN A 68 2.30 -13.96 6.61
N ILE A 69 2.15 -13.00 7.53
CA ILE A 69 3.26 -12.11 7.95
C ILE A 69 3.51 -12.31 9.45
N LYS A 70 4.64 -12.94 9.77
CA LYS A 70 5.11 -13.08 11.15
C LYS A 70 5.67 -11.74 11.62
N LEU A 71 4.90 -11.03 12.44
CA LEU A 71 5.33 -9.79 13.08
C LEU A 71 6.09 -10.10 14.38
N ASN A 72 6.99 -9.21 14.79
CA ASN A 72 7.58 -9.25 16.13
C ASN A 72 6.45 -9.17 17.19
N PRO A 73 6.50 -9.96 18.29
CA PRO A 73 5.46 -9.97 19.31
C PRO A 73 5.13 -8.59 19.88
N TYR A 74 6.14 -7.75 20.13
CA TYR A 74 5.94 -6.39 20.63
C TYR A 74 5.31 -5.45 19.58
N VAL A 75 5.53 -5.73 18.29
CA VAL A 75 4.80 -5.02 17.23
C VAL A 75 3.33 -5.42 17.22
N GLN A 76 3.03 -6.70 17.38
CA GLN A 76 1.64 -7.17 17.46
C GLN A 76 0.94 -6.54 18.67
N GLU A 77 1.58 -6.61 19.84
CA GLU A 77 1.09 -6.01 21.08
C GLU A 77 0.86 -4.51 20.91
N GLY A 78 1.84 -3.76 20.41
CA GLY A 78 1.70 -2.31 20.25
C GLY A 78 0.58 -1.92 19.28
N LEU A 79 0.34 -2.70 18.22
CA LEU A 79 -0.78 -2.45 17.30
C LEU A 79 -2.14 -2.78 17.94
N ILE A 80 -2.22 -3.82 18.79
CA ILE A 80 -3.42 -4.13 19.59
C ILE A 80 -3.69 -2.97 20.57
N GLU A 81 -2.67 -2.51 21.30
CA GLU A 81 -2.79 -1.38 22.22
C GLU A 81 -3.25 -0.11 21.50
N GLN A 82 -2.70 0.15 20.31
CA GLN A 82 -3.12 1.25 19.46
C GLN A 82 -4.58 1.14 19.03
N SER A 83 -5.06 -0.08 18.74
CA SER A 83 -6.48 -0.33 18.41
C SER A 83 -7.41 -0.01 19.59
N HIS A 84 -6.91 -0.16 20.82
CA HIS A 84 -7.59 0.24 22.05
C HIS A 84 -7.28 1.68 22.49
N GLN A 85 -6.65 2.50 21.63
CA GLN A 85 -6.27 3.89 21.90
C GLN A 85 -5.33 4.04 23.11
N GLN A 86 -4.58 3.00 23.45
CA GLN A 86 -3.59 3.00 24.53
C GLN A 86 -2.23 3.48 24.00
N ASP A 87 -2.19 4.66 23.40
CA ASP A 87 -1.05 5.13 22.58
C ASP A 87 0.29 5.13 23.34
N LYS A 88 0.27 5.41 24.67
CA LYS A 88 1.49 5.39 25.49
C LYS A 88 2.07 3.98 25.66
N LYS A 89 1.22 2.96 25.75
CA LYS A 89 1.68 1.58 25.82
C LYS A 89 2.15 1.10 24.46
N ALA A 90 1.41 1.43 23.40
CA ALA A 90 1.81 1.17 22.02
C ALA A 90 3.21 1.73 21.72
N TYR A 91 3.50 2.94 22.22
CA TYR A 91 4.85 3.52 22.15
C TYR A 91 5.92 2.65 22.83
N GLN A 92 5.67 2.15 24.05
CA GLN A 92 6.63 1.29 24.74
C GLN A 92 6.84 -0.03 23.99
N SER A 93 5.77 -0.64 23.49
CA SER A 93 5.83 -1.89 22.73
C SER A 93 6.63 -1.72 21.43
N PHE A 94 6.36 -0.66 20.64
CA PHE A 94 7.17 -0.38 19.45
C PHE A 94 8.60 0.04 19.77
N LEU A 95 8.83 0.71 20.91
CA LEU A 95 10.18 1.03 21.37
C LEU A 95 10.98 -0.23 21.69
N THR A 96 10.36 -1.21 22.36
CA THR A 96 10.98 -2.51 22.63
C THR A 96 11.29 -3.25 21.32
N ALA A 97 10.34 -3.34 20.39
CA ALA A 97 10.56 -3.93 19.08
C ALA A 97 11.74 -3.27 18.32
N SER A 98 11.79 -1.94 18.32
CA SER A 98 12.85 -1.17 17.66
C SER A 98 14.22 -1.43 18.31
N LYS A 99 14.29 -1.54 19.64
CA LYS A 99 15.52 -1.90 20.38
C LYS A 99 16.01 -3.31 20.06
N GLU A 100 15.11 -4.23 19.73
CA GLU A 100 15.46 -5.57 19.23
C GLU A 100 15.89 -5.58 17.76
N GLY A 101 15.90 -4.42 17.10
CA GLY A 101 16.26 -4.28 15.68
C GLY A 101 15.11 -4.50 14.71
N ASP A 102 13.86 -4.63 15.17
CA ASP A 102 12.71 -4.78 14.28
C ASP A 102 12.43 -3.47 13.53
N LEU A 103 12.71 -3.50 12.21
CA LEU A 103 12.55 -2.33 11.35
C LEU A 103 11.10 -1.84 11.26
N PHE A 104 10.12 -2.72 11.44
CA PHE A 104 8.73 -2.32 11.39
C PHE A 104 8.30 -1.59 12.66
N GLY A 105 8.76 -2.06 13.83
CA GLY A 105 8.68 -1.33 15.10
C GLY A 105 9.31 0.07 14.99
N THR A 106 10.50 0.18 14.40
CA THR A 106 11.15 1.47 14.11
C THR A 106 10.31 2.36 13.20
N ALA A 107 9.71 1.81 12.14
CA ALA A 107 8.81 2.57 11.26
C ALA A 107 7.55 3.04 12.01
N LEU A 108 6.97 2.21 12.88
CA LEU A 108 5.79 2.54 13.67
C LEU A 108 6.08 3.62 14.72
N LEU A 109 7.26 3.63 15.34
CA LEU A 109 7.71 4.77 16.17
C LEU A 109 7.72 6.06 15.36
N GLY A 110 8.21 6.02 14.11
CA GLY A 110 8.15 7.16 13.20
C GLY A 110 6.72 7.67 13.01
N THR A 111 5.75 6.77 12.85
CA THR A 111 4.33 7.15 12.73
C THR A 111 3.74 7.74 14.03
N LEU A 112 4.13 7.22 15.21
CA LEU A 112 3.70 7.79 16.50
C LEU A 112 4.18 9.24 16.66
N TYR A 113 5.45 9.51 16.35
CA TYR A 113 5.99 10.88 16.38
C TYR A 113 5.39 11.80 15.31
N LEU A 114 5.06 11.25 14.13
CA LEU A 114 4.40 12.01 13.07
C LEU A 114 3.00 12.47 13.49
N ASP A 115 2.26 11.59 14.16
CA ASP A 115 0.87 11.82 14.56
C ASP A 115 0.75 12.48 15.95
N GLY A 116 1.78 12.41 16.80
CA GLY A 116 1.73 12.84 18.19
C GLY A 116 0.93 11.88 19.09
N LYS A 117 0.96 10.59 18.78
CA LYS A 117 0.22 9.54 19.48
C LYS A 117 1.11 8.92 20.56
N GLY A 118 0.71 9.04 21.83
CA GLY A 118 1.48 8.52 22.97
C GLY A 118 2.75 9.32 23.30
N VAL A 119 3.22 10.16 22.38
CA VAL A 119 4.38 11.05 22.50
C VAL A 119 4.07 12.42 21.89
N PRO A 120 4.76 13.50 22.32
CA PRO A 120 4.64 14.80 21.65
C PRO A 120 5.02 14.70 20.17
N LYS A 121 4.19 15.30 19.30
CA LYS A 121 4.43 15.33 17.86
C LYS A 121 5.81 15.92 17.56
N ASN A 122 6.60 15.19 16.78
CA ASN A 122 7.94 15.60 16.39
C ASN A 122 8.28 15.10 14.98
N ILE A 123 8.11 15.97 13.98
CA ILE A 123 8.33 15.66 12.57
C ILE A 123 9.79 15.29 12.28
N ALA A 124 10.74 15.97 12.92
CA ALA A 124 12.17 15.70 12.71
C ALA A 124 12.53 14.29 13.20
N ARG A 125 12.06 13.89 14.39
CA ARG A 125 12.24 12.53 14.88
C ARG A 125 11.56 11.49 13.99
N ALA A 126 10.33 11.76 13.54
CA ALA A 126 9.64 10.88 12.60
C ALA A 126 10.45 10.65 11.32
N GLU A 127 10.98 11.73 10.73
CA GLU A 127 11.85 11.65 9.55
C GLU A 127 13.14 10.88 9.84
N THR A 128 13.73 11.02 11.02
CA THR A 128 14.90 10.22 11.44
C THR A 128 14.58 8.72 11.42
N TYR A 129 13.51 8.30 12.10
CA TYR A 129 13.11 6.88 12.16
C TYR A 129 12.80 6.30 10.78
N PHE A 130 12.08 7.04 9.93
CA PHE A 130 11.81 6.56 8.57
C PHE A 130 13.10 6.45 7.74
N ASN A 131 14.00 7.41 7.84
CA ASN A 131 15.28 7.35 7.12
C ASN A 131 16.19 6.23 7.63
N GLU A 132 16.15 5.91 8.92
CA GLU A 132 16.88 4.78 9.51
C GLU A 132 16.46 3.47 8.84
N VAL A 133 15.14 3.22 8.77
CA VAL A 133 14.58 2.05 8.08
C VAL A 133 15.05 2.00 6.63
N LEU A 134 14.96 3.10 5.88
CA LEU A 134 15.35 3.12 4.46
C LEU A 134 16.86 3.03 4.22
N LYS A 135 17.69 3.37 5.22
CA LYS A 135 19.15 3.27 5.13
C LYS A 135 19.66 1.88 5.51
N SER A 136 18.90 1.11 6.30
CA SER A 136 19.24 -0.25 6.70
C SER A 136 19.61 -1.13 5.50
N HIS A 137 20.69 -1.91 5.67
CA HIS A 137 21.13 -2.88 4.66
C HIS A 137 20.04 -3.94 4.42
N GLU A 138 19.40 -4.39 5.50
CA GLU A 138 18.34 -5.38 5.46
C GLU A 138 17.12 -4.88 4.66
N ALA A 139 16.66 -3.65 4.90
CA ALA A 139 15.55 -3.06 4.14
C ALA A 139 15.88 -2.92 2.65
N LYS A 140 17.10 -2.48 2.32
CA LYS A 140 17.55 -2.34 0.93
C LYS A 140 17.60 -3.70 0.23
N LYS A 141 18.14 -4.71 0.92
CA LYS A 141 18.21 -6.09 0.41
C LYS A 141 16.82 -6.69 0.23
N ALA A 142 15.98 -6.64 1.26
CA ALA A 142 14.60 -7.15 1.22
C ALA A 142 13.80 -6.53 0.06
N MET A 143 13.90 -5.22 -0.13
CA MET A 143 13.20 -4.54 -1.24
C MET A 143 13.79 -4.90 -2.61
N LYS A 144 15.11 -5.11 -2.71
CA LYS A 144 15.75 -5.56 -3.95
C LYS A 144 15.28 -6.97 -4.31
N ASP A 145 15.36 -7.89 -3.35
CA ASP A 145 14.98 -9.29 -3.51
C ASP A 145 13.49 -9.40 -3.86
N TYR A 146 12.65 -8.58 -3.21
CA TYR A 146 11.22 -8.47 -3.53
C TYR A 146 10.97 -8.01 -4.97
N VAL A 147 11.62 -6.93 -5.40
CA VAL A 147 11.48 -6.41 -6.78
C VAL A 147 11.95 -7.43 -7.81
N GLU A 148 13.04 -8.14 -7.52
CA GLU A 148 13.56 -9.21 -8.38
C GLU A 148 12.56 -10.36 -8.50
N PHE A 149 12.04 -10.88 -7.38
CA PHE A 149 11.05 -11.94 -7.36
C PHE A 149 9.76 -11.58 -8.12
N VAL A 150 9.21 -10.40 -7.86
CA VAL A 150 8.00 -9.90 -8.53
C VAL A 150 8.25 -9.63 -10.02
N SER A 151 9.50 -9.32 -10.41
CA SER A 151 9.89 -9.19 -11.82
C SER A 151 9.99 -10.55 -12.53
N LEU A 152 10.31 -11.62 -11.81
CA LEU A 152 10.38 -12.99 -12.31
C LEU A 152 9.00 -13.69 -12.40
N GLY A 153 7.91 -12.96 -12.18
CA GLY A 153 6.55 -13.50 -12.23
C GLY A 153 6.11 -14.17 -10.92
N GLY A 154 6.91 -14.04 -9.85
CA GLY A 154 6.53 -14.45 -8.51
C GLY A 154 5.31 -13.67 -8.01
N THR A 155 4.37 -14.37 -7.36
CA THR A 155 3.23 -13.74 -6.69
C THR A 155 3.67 -13.28 -5.30
N ALA A 156 3.45 -12.00 -4.97
CA ALA A 156 3.98 -11.34 -3.76
C ALA A 156 3.60 -12.02 -2.42
N GLY A 157 2.73 -13.03 -2.42
CA GLY A 157 2.27 -13.78 -1.24
C GLY A 157 3.12 -14.99 -0.80
N THR A 158 4.32 -15.25 -1.33
CA THR A 158 5.13 -16.44 -0.93
C THR A 158 6.51 -16.15 -0.33
N HIS A 159 6.83 -14.90 0.00
CA HIS A 159 8.08 -14.56 0.71
C HIS A 159 7.86 -14.19 2.18
N SER A 160 7.53 -15.20 3.00
CA SER A 160 7.46 -15.12 4.47
C SER A 160 8.73 -14.50 5.10
N LYS A 161 9.91 -14.66 4.48
CA LYS A 161 11.20 -14.23 5.04
C LYS A 161 11.36 -12.70 5.19
N TYR A 162 10.69 -11.87 4.39
CA TYR A 162 10.89 -10.41 4.37
C TYR A 162 9.62 -9.58 4.54
N GLY A 163 8.48 -10.21 4.85
CA GLY A 163 7.18 -9.53 4.90
C GLY A 163 7.16 -8.30 5.82
N SER A 164 7.65 -8.43 7.06
CA SER A 164 7.71 -7.32 8.03
C SER A 164 8.66 -6.20 7.58
N VAL A 165 9.79 -6.53 6.96
CA VAL A 165 10.78 -5.55 6.48
C VAL A 165 10.27 -4.78 5.25
N ILE A 166 9.58 -5.46 4.33
CA ILE A 166 8.91 -4.81 3.20
C ILE A 166 7.84 -3.85 3.73
N LEU A 167 7.06 -4.30 4.72
CA LEU A 167 6.04 -3.49 5.38
C LEU A 167 6.64 -2.24 6.05
N ALA A 168 7.76 -2.40 6.76
CA ALA A 168 8.54 -1.29 7.32
C ALA A 168 8.98 -0.29 6.25
N THR A 169 9.50 -0.80 5.13
CA THR A 169 10.02 0.04 4.04
C THR A 169 8.91 0.84 3.36
N ILE A 170 7.76 0.22 3.11
CA ILE A 170 6.59 0.91 2.55
C ILE A 170 6.08 1.96 3.56
N THR A 171 5.91 1.58 4.82
CA THR A 171 5.47 2.47 5.90
C THR A 171 6.38 3.70 6.00
N ALA A 172 7.70 3.51 6.01
CA ALA A 172 8.68 4.59 6.07
C ALA A 172 8.62 5.51 4.84
N ARG A 173 8.49 4.95 3.63
CA ARG A 173 8.33 5.77 2.40
C ARG A 173 7.06 6.60 2.43
N LEU A 174 5.93 6.01 2.84
CA LEU A 174 4.66 6.69 2.91
C LEU A 174 4.65 7.76 4.01
N GLY A 175 5.26 7.47 5.17
CA GLY A 175 5.46 8.44 6.25
C GLY A 175 6.29 9.64 5.80
N LEU A 176 7.42 9.42 5.12
CA LEU A 176 8.20 10.50 4.51
C LEU A 176 7.38 11.28 3.47
N ALA A 177 6.59 10.59 2.65
CA ALA A 177 5.72 11.26 1.68
C ALA A 177 4.65 12.13 2.36
N GLN A 178 4.14 11.74 3.53
CA GLN A 178 3.25 12.58 4.35
C GLN A 178 3.97 13.81 4.90
N ILE A 179 5.21 13.66 5.39
CA ILE A 179 6.05 14.78 5.84
C ILE A 179 6.29 15.78 4.69
N TYR A 180 6.62 15.28 3.50
CA TYR A 180 6.82 16.14 2.33
C TYR A 180 5.53 16.69 1.73
N ALA A 181 4.35 16.21 2.12
CA ALA A 181 3.10 16.63 1.48
C ALA A 181 2.82 18.12 1.65
N SER A 182 3.22 18.73 2.78
CA SER A 182 3.08 20.16 3.05
C SER A 182 4.27 20.98 2.55
N THR A 183 5.50 20.46 2.65
CA THR A 183 6.73 21.20 2.35
C THR A 183 7.18 21.07 0.90
N ASN A 184 7.00 19.91 0.29
CA ASN A 184 7.39 19.63 -1.09
C ASN A 184 6.44 18.60 -1.74
N PRO A 185 5.23 19.02 -2.15
CA PRO A 185 4.21 18.11 -2.65
C PRO A 185 4.65 17.38 -3.93
N LYS A 186 5.54 17.97 -4.74
CA LYS A 186 6.15 17.29 -5.91
C LYS A 186 6.99 16.09 -5.48
N LYS A 187 7.81 16.24 -4.44
CA LYS A 187 8.61 15.15 -3.86
C LYS A 187 7.71 14.09 -3.23
N ALA A 188 6.71 14.50 -2.45
CA ALA A 188 5.71 13.58 -1.88
C ALA A 188 5.03 12.73 -2.97
N PHE A 189 4.52 13.38 -4.02
CA PHE A 189 3.91 12.71 -5.16
C PHE A 189 4.85 11.69 -5.82
N LYS A 190 6.12 12.06 -6.02
CA LYS A 190 7.14 11.17 -6.59
C LYS A 190 7.37 9.94 -5.70
N ILE A 191 7.43 10.12 -4.37
CA ILE A 191 7.63 9.03 -3.41
C ILE A 191 6.44 8.07 -3.40
N TYR A 192 5.20 8.58 -3.36
CA TYR A 192 4.01 7.72 -3.45
C TYR A 192 4.05 6.88 -4.74
N LYS A 193 4.31 7.53 -5.88
CA LYS A 193 4.36 6.86 -7.17
C LYS A 193 5.51 5.84 -7.27
N SER A 194 6.70 6.16 -6.77
CA SER A 194 7.83 5.23 -6.79
C SER A 194 7.62 4.03 -5.88
N THR A 195 6.94 4.23 -4.75
CA THR A 195 6.57 3.14 -3.83
C THR A 195 5.64 2.16 -4.51
N LEU A 196 4.61 2.65 -5.20
CA LEU A 196 3.72 1.77 -5.97
C LEU A 196 4.44 1.11 -7.14
N ALA A 197 5.35 1.81 -7.81
CA ALA A 197 6.10 1.25 -8.93
C ALA A 197 6.99 0.09 -8.48
N SER A 198 7.60 0.15 -7.29
CA SER A 198 8.36 -0.98 -6.73
C SER A 198 7.49 -2.20 -6.39
N MET A 199 6.16 -2.05 -6.32
CA MET A 199 5.24 -3.15 -6.01
C MET A 199 4.72 -3.87 -7.26
N GLN A 200 5.00 -3.35 -8.47
CA GLN A 200 4.44 -3.89 -9.70
C GLN A 200 5.25 -5.08 -10.23
N SER A 201 4.53 -6.07 -10.74
CA SER A 201 5.11 -7.11 -11.59
C SER A 201 5.55 -6.50 -12.92
N HIS A 202 6.79 -6.78 -13.29
CA HIS A 202 7.36 -6.44 -14.59
C HIS A 202 7.31 -7.64 -15.55
N ALA A 203 6.30 -8.52 -15.42
CA ALA A 203 6.16 -9.77 -16.16
C ALA A 203 6.26 -9.63 -17.70
N LEU A 204 5.91 -8.46 -18.24
CA LEU A 204 6.05 -8.16 -19.68
C LEU A 204 7.52 -8.15 -20.16
N VAL A 205 8.46 -7.84 -19.26
CA VAL A 205 9.91 -7.91 -19.50
C VAL A 205 10.37 -9.37 -19.55
N LEU A 206 9.80 -10.23 -18.71
CA LEU A 206 10.08 -11.67 -18.69
C LEU A 206 9.58 -12.36 -19.96
N TYR A 207 8.39 -12.00 -20.45
CA TYR A 207 7.89 -12.49 -21.74
C TYR A 207 8.85 -12.15 -22.89
N LEU A 208 9.45 -10.96 -22.88
CA LEU A 208 10.47 -10.56 -23.88
C LEU A 208 11.82 -11.26 -23.68
N LEU A 209 12.19 -11.64 -22.45
CA LEU A 209 13.44 -12.35 -22.13
C LEU A 209 13.37 -13.86 -22.43
N LEU A 210 12.19 -14.48 -22.36
CA LEU A 210 11.98 -15.91 -22.62
C LEU A 210 12.14 -16.30 -24.12
N PHE A 211 12.06 -15.34 -25.04
CA PHE A 211 12.28 -15.55 -26.48
C PHE A 211 13.74 -15.36 -26.92
N VAL A 212 14.65 -15.01 -25.99
CA VAL A 212 16.08 -14.88 -26.29
C VAL A 212 16.81 -16.05 -25.63
N SER A 213 17.64 -16.75 -26.40
CA SER A 213 18.42 -17.89 -25.92
C SER A 213 19.18 -17.54 -24.63
N LEU A 214 19.15 -18.50 -23.69
CA LEU A 214 19.67 -18.42 -22.32
C LEU A 214 21.07 -17.78 -22.10
N PRO A 215 22.08 -17.85 -23.01
CA PRO A 215 23.40 -17.29 -22.71
C PRO A 215 23.44 -15.76 -22.58
N PHE A 216 22.40 -15.02 -23.00
CA PHE A 216 22.37 -13.56 -22.90
C PHE A 216 21.30 -13.01 -21.95
N ALA A 217 20.52 -13.87 -21.27
CA ALA A 217 19.44 -13.43 -20.39
C ALA A 217 19.92 -12.49 -19.27
N GLY A 218 21.09 -12.76 -18.67
CA GLY A 218 21.71 -11.89 -17.67
C GLY A 218 22.15 -10.53 -18.23
N VAL A 219 22.67 -10.50 -19.45
CA VAL A 219 23.12 -9.27 -20.13
C VAL A 219 21.93 -8.42 -20.57
N LEU A 220 20.88 -9.04 -21.14
CA LEU A 220 19.63 -8.36 -21.44
C LEU A 220 18.95 -7.85 -20.17
N TYR A 221 18.94 -8.60 -19.07
CA TYR A 221 18.40 -8.10 -17.80
C TYR A 221 19.13 -6.84 -17.33
N VAL A 222 20.47 -6.81 -17.38
CA VAL A 222 21.26 -5.62 -17.02
C VAL A 222 20.97 -4.44 -17.95
N ILE A 223 20.86 -4.66 -19.26
CA ILE A 223 20.59 -3.63 -20.28
C ILE A 223 19.15 -3.09 -20.20
N PHE A 224 18.18 -3.96 -19.92
CA PHE A 224 16.77 -3.59 -19.85
C PHE A 224 16.36 -3.11 -18.46
N SER A 225 17.06 -3.47 -17.36
CA SER A 225 16.75 -3.00 -16.01
C SER A 225 16.61 -1.46 -15.86
N PRO A 226 17.37 -0.61 -16.57
CA PRO A 226 17.18 0.84 -16.60
C PRO A 226 15.93 1.24 -17.42
N LEU A 227 15.61 0.49 -18.48
CA LEU A 227 14.40 0.68 -19.29
C LEU A 227 13.14 0.30 -18.50
N VAL A 228 13.19 -0.78 -17.72
CA VAL A 228 12.15 -1.17 -16.75
C VAL A 228 11.97 -0.08 -15.69
N ARG A 229 13.06 0.46 -15.16
CA ARG A 229 13.05 1.59 -14.21
C ARG A 229 12.45 2.87 -14.79
N ARG A 230 12.38 3.01 -16.13
CA ARG A 230 11.71 4.11 -16.86
C ARG A 230 10.26 3.80 -17.24
N THR A 231 9.80 2.55 -17.17
CA THR A 231 8.40 2.23 -17.42
C THR A 231 7.54 2.87 -16.33
N GLY A 232 6.61 3.75 -16.72
CA GLY A 232 5.72 4.41 -15.78
C GLY A 232 4.79 3.42 -15.08
N LEU A 233 4.31 3.79 -13.89
CA LEU A 233 3.34 3.02 -13.10
C LEU A 233 2.14 2.56 -13.96
N ARG A 234 1.98 1.24 -14.12
CA ARG A 234 0.87 0.62 -14.87
C ARG A 234 -0.19 0.11 -13.91
N LEU A 235 -1.25 0.88 -13.66
CA LEU A 235 -2.28 0.50 -12.68
C LEU A 235 -2.89 -0.89 -12.92
N LYS A 236 -2.96 -1.33 -14.19
CA LYS A 236 -3.54 -2.63 -14.57
C LYS A 236 -2.79 -3.84 -14.01
N SER A 237 -1.48 -3.75 -13.77
CA SER A 237 -0.69 -4.89 -13.25
C SER A 237 -0.74 -5.04 -11.73
N LEU A 238 -1.39 -4.10 -11.03
CA LEU A 238 -1.49 -4.11 -9.58
C LEU A 238 -2.80 -4.79 -9.18
N HIS A 239 -2.75 -6.06 -8.77
CA HIS A 239 -3.96 -6.80 -8.38
C HIS A 239 -4.01 -6.97 -6.86
N ALA A 240 -5.12 -6.59 -6.24
CA ALA A 240 -5.25 -6.55 -4.77
C ALA A 240 -5.07 -7.94 -4.11
N ASN A 241 -5.50 -9.00 -4.81
CA ASN A 241 -5.40 -10.39 -4.36
C ASN A 241 -3.96 -10.93 -4.31
N GLN A 242 -2.97 -10.22 -4.86
CA GLN A 242 -1.57 -10.63 -4.82
C GLN A 242 -0.86 -10.20 -3.55
N PHE A 243 -1.46 -9.32 -2.75
CA PHE A 243 -0.84 -8.69 -1.60
C PHE A 243 -1.51 -9.14 -0.31
N ASP A 244 -0.69 -9.32 0.73
CA ASP A 244 -1.18 -9.50 2.09
C ASP A 244 -2.01 -8.30 2.56
N PRO A 245 -2.94 -8.49 3.50
CA PRO A 245 -3.84 -7.43 3.95
C PRO A 245 -3.12 -6.14 4.34
N TYR A 246 -2.05 -6.24 5.12
CA TYR A 246 -1.25 -5.09 5.54
C TYR A 246 -0.65 -4.29 4.36
N ILE A 247 -0.05 -4.99 3.39
CA ILE A 247 0.57 -4.34 2.22
C ILE A 247 -0.51 -3.76 1.30
N ARG A 248 -1.62 -4.48 1.12
CA ARG A 248 -2.77 -4.02 0.34
C ARG A 248 -3.31 -2.70 0.88
N GLU A 249 -3.47 -2.57 2.19
CA GLU A 249 -3.94 -1.32 2.83
C GLU A 249 -2.98 -0.15 2.56
N LEU A 250 -1.67 -0.35 2.68
CA LEU A 250 -0.67 0.69 2.38
C LEU A 250 -0.67 1.08 0.90
N ILE A 251 -0.86 0.12 -0.01
CA ILE A 251 -1.01 0.38 -1.44
C ILE A 251 -2.29 1.19 -1.70
N GLY A 252 -3.42 0.81 -1.09
CA GLY A 252 -4.69 1.54 -1.17
C GLY A 252 -4.54 2.99 -0.70
N PHE A 253 -3.86 3.21 0.43
CA PHE A 253 -3.52 4.55 0.92
C PHE A 253 -2.69 5.35 -0.08
N ALA A 254 -1.64 4.76 -0.65
CA ALA A 254 -0.78 5.45 -1.62
C ALA A 254 -1.55 5.79 -2.92
N LEU A 255 -2.38 4.87 -3.42
CA LEU A 255 -3.24 5.09 -4.58
C LEU A 255 -4.21 6.25 -4.32
N TYR A 256 -4.85 6.28 -3.15
CA TYR A 256 -5.72 7.38 -2.74
C TYR A 256 -4.97 8.72 -2.71
N LYS A 257 -3.78 8.78 -2.10
CA LYS A 257 -2.98 10.01 -2.05
C LYS A 257 -2.59 10.51 -3.44
N ILE A 258 -2.26 9.62 -4.37
CA ILE A 258 -1.97 9.99 -5.76
C ILE A 258 -3.23 10.46 -6.48
N GLY A 259 -4.37 9.80 -6.28
CA GLY A 259 -5.66 10.21 -6.82
C GLY A 259 -6.04 11.62 -6.38
N MET A 260 -5.94 11.91 -5.09
CA MET A 260 -6.17 13.24 -4.53
C MET A 260 -5.17 14.28 -5.04
N ALA A 261 -3.90 13.90 -5.22
CA ALA A 261 -2.90 14.79 -5.81
C ALA A 261 -3.24 15.18 -7.26
N TYR A 262 -3.73 14.25 -8.07
CA TYR A 262 -4.22 14.55 -9.41
C TYR A 262 -5.52 15.35 -9.44
N LYS A 263 -6.41 15.14 -8.46
CA LYS A 263 -7.67 15.90 -8.32
C LYS A 263 -7.39 17.36 -7.99
N GLU A 264 -6.55 17.60 -6.99
CA GLU A 264 -6.34 18.94 -6.43
C GLU A 264 -5.10 19.67 -6.98
N GLY A 265 -4.27 18.98 -7.77
CA GLY A 265 -3.05 19.57 -8.31
C GLY A 265 -1.88 19.63 -7.32
N ARG A 266 -1.89 18.82 -6.25
CA ARG A 266 -0.82 18.78 -5.24
C ARG A 266 0.45 18.12 -5.81
N GLY A 267 1.40 18.94 -6.25
CA GLY A 267 2.70 18.46 -6.76
C GLY A 267 2.66 17.88 -8.18
N VAL A 268 1.52 17.97 -8.86
CA VAL A 268 1.31 17.52 -10.23
C VAL A 268 0.21 18.37 -10.87
N LYS A 269 0.18 18.50 -12.21
CA LYS A 269 -0.93 19.17 -12.88
C LYS A 269 -2.25 18.43 -12.62
N VAL A 270 -3.32 19.19 -12.42
CA VAL A 270 -4.69 18.66 -12.28
C VAL A 270 -5.02 17.78 -13.50
N LYS A 271 -5.43 16.55 -13.24
CA LYS A 271 -5.82 15.56 -14.27
C LYS A 271 -6.94 14.69 -13.75
N LEU A 272 -8.18 15.16 -13.86
CA LEU A 272 -9.36 14.50 -13.28
C LEU A 272 -9.53 13.06 -13.77
N LYS A 273 -9.34 12.78 -15.07
CA LYS A 273 -9.36 11.40 -15.59
C LYS A 273 -8.38 10.47 -14.86
N LYS A 274 -7.15 10.93 -14.60
CA LYS A 274 -6.17 10.16 -13.83
C LYS A 274 -6.56 10.07 -12.36
N ALA A 275 -7.09 11.14 -11.78
CA ALA A 275 -7.59 11.10 -10.41
C ALA A 275 -8.64 9.98 -10.25
N THR A 276 -9.62 9.92 -11.16
CA THR A 276 -10.64 8.86 -11.20
C THR A 276 -10.03 7.47 -11.34
N GLU A 277 -9.06 7.26 -12.24
CA GLU A 277 -8.37 5.96 -12.40
C GLU A 277 -7.68 5.50 -11.11
N PHE A 278 -6.93 6.39 -10.46
CA PHE A 278 -6.21 6.07 -9.22
C PHE A 278 -7.15 5.87 -8.04
N LEU A 279 -8.22 6.67 -7.92
CA LEU A 279 -9.20 6.52 -6.85
C LEU A 279 -10.03 5.23 -7.02
N LYS A 280 -10.48 4.89 -8.23
CA LYS A 280 -11.10 3.58 -8.50
C LYS A 280 -10.17 2.45 -8.09
N LYS A 281 -8.89 2.56 -8.45
CA LYS A 281 -7.90 1.56 -8.06
C LYS A 281 -7.67 1.51 -6.54
N ALA A 282 -7.76 2.63 -5.84
CA ALA A 282 -7.68 2.66 -4.39
C ALA A 282 -8.88 1.94 -3.74
N VAL A 283 -10.08 2.07 -4.32
CA VAL A 283 -11.27 1.30 -3.90
C VAL A 283 -11.07 -0.20 -4.09
N ASP A 284 -10.49 -0.63 -5.23
CA ASP A 284 -10.13 -2.04 -5.45
C ASP A 284 -9.17 -2.60 -4.38
N PHE A 285 -8.43 -1.71 -3.70
CA PHE A 285 -7.49 -2.03 -2.61
C PHE A 285 -8.09 -1.82 -1.21
N GLY A 286 -9.40 -1.54 -1.10
CA GLY A 286 -10.10 -1.38 0.18
C GLY A 286 -10.11 0.04 0.76
N ASN A 287 -9.68 1.06 0.00
CA ASN A 287 -9.66 2.43 0.51
C ASN A 287 -11.03 3.11 0.39
N ASP A 288 -11.82 3.10 1.47
CA ASP A 288 -13.19 3.65 1.48
C ASP A 288 -13.25 5.16 1.22
N LYS A 289 -12.23 5.93 1.63
CA LYS A 289 -12.14 7.37 1.36
C LYS A 289 -12.07 7.70 -0.13
N ALA A 290 -11.59 6.76 -0.93
CA ALA A 290 -11.57 6.94 -2.37
C ALA A 290 -12.97 6.94 -2.98
N ILE A 291 -13.96 6.27 -2.36
CA ILE A 291 -15.37 6.30 -2.79
C ILE A 291 -15.93 7.72 -2.65
N GLU A 292 -15.72 8.36 -1.50
CA GLU A 292 -16.16 9.74 -1.26
C GLU A 292 -15.48 10.72 -2.22
N ALA A 293 -14.17 10.57 -2.41
CA ALA A 293 -13.40 11.40 -3.33
C ALA A 293 -13.87 11.25 -4.80
N LEU A 294 -14.29 10.04 -5.22
CA LEU A 294 -14.86 9.81 -6.54
C LEU A 294 -16.17 10.55 -6.76
N ARG A 295 -17.05 10.63 -5.75
CA ARG A 295 -18.32 11.36 -5.86
C ARG A 295 -18.09 12.85 -6.12
N SER A 296 -17.11 13.44 -5.45
CA SER A 296 -16.76 14.85 -5.63
C SER A 296 -16.01 15.19 -6.93
N LEU A 297 -15.79 14.21 -7.81
CA LEU A 297 -15.22 14.42 -9.16
C LEU A 297 -16.29 14.40 -10.27
N GLN A 298 -17.52 14.03 -9.92
CA GLN A 298 -18.69 14.04 -10.80
C GLN A 298 -19.34 15.42 -10.75
#